data_AF-A0A0E0AYT1-F1
#
_entry.id   AF-A0A0E0AYT1-F1
#
_cell.length_a   1.000
_cell.length_b   1.000
_cell.length_c   1.000
_cell.angle_alpha   90.00
_cell.angle_beta   90.00
_cell.angle_gamma   90.00
#
_symmetry.space_group_name_H-M   'P 1'
#
loop_
_entity.id
_entity.type
_entity.pdbx_description
1 polymer ?
#
loop_
_entity_poly.entity_id
_entity_poly.type
_entity_poly.pdbx_seq_one_letter_code
_entity_poly.pdbx_strand_id
1 'polypeptide(L)'
;MAPKQASKQETKEPPESPVFELVLSDLQQSYQNVMEVEIPRELEALITKEAPITSQFSKVAGKLYTPRKGGTFLVKMRPTETSTPEETVSLLFRWEDLYFEAFHARGKWFKLKDAKESLPPRTQLPYPKKNGIYHLTRISTSYKDLGG
;
A
#
# COMPACT_ATOMS: atom_id res chain seq x y z
N MET A 1 -34.81 -27.73 -20.80
CA MET A 1 -34.11 -26.48 -20.45
C MET A 1 -33.18 -26.77 -19.29
N ALA A 2 -31.88 -26.84 -19.52
CA ALA A 2 -30.89 -27.01 -18.45
C ALA A 2 -30.56 -25.62 -17.86
N PRO A 3 -30.43 -25.48 -16.53
CA PRO A 3 -30.09 -24.19 -15.92
C PRO A 3 -28.63 -23.85 -16.22
N LYS A 4 -28.39 -22.62 -16.73
CA LYS A 4 -27.05 -22.06 -16.90
C LYS A 4 -26.40 -21.93 -15.51
N GLN A 5 -25.36 -22.72 -15.25
CA GLN A 5 -24.47 -22.49 -14.13
C GLN A 5 -23.79 -21.12 -14.30
N ALA A 6 -24.05 -20.21 -13.38
CA ALA A 6 -23.28 -18.98 -13.26
C ALA A 6 -21.84 -19.37 -12.91
N SER A 7 -20.90 -19.07 -13.81
CA SER A 7 -19.48 -19.15 -13.51
C SER A 7 -19.17 -18.22 -12.33
N LYS A 8 -18.80 -18.80 -11.20
CA LYS A 8 -18.11 -18.05 -10.14
C LYS A 8 -16.83 -17.50 -10.77
N GLN A 9 -16.79 -16.21 -11.07
CA GLN A 9 -15.52 -15.52 -11.22
C GLN A 9 -14.82 -15.64 -9.87
N GLU A 10 -13.80 -16.51 -9.79
CA GLU A 10 -12.85 -16.47 -8.69
C GLU A 10 -12.21 -15.08 -8.73
N THR A 11 -12.62 -14.23 -7.79
CA THR A 11 -11.95 -12.96 -7.54
C THR A 11 -10.54 -13.30 -7.09
N LYS A 12 -9.56 -13.27 -8.01
CA LYS A 12 -8.15 -13.39 -7.67
C LYS A 12 -7.84 -12.38 -6.56
N GLU A 13 -7.29 -12.84 -5.45
CA GLU A 13 -6.78 -11.93 -4.42
C GLU A 13 -5.76 -10.98 -5.07
N PRO A 14 -5.73 -9.71 -4.64
CA PRO A 14 -4.76 -8.75 -5.17
C PRO A 14 -3.32 -9.20 -4.89
N PRO A 15 -2.33 -8.73 -5.64
CA PRO A 15 -0.93 -9.06 -5.35
C PRO A 15 -0.48 -8.49 -3.99
N GLU A 16 0.59 -9.06 -3.45
CA GLU A 16 1.25 -8.49 -2.26
C GLU A 16 1.80 -7.10 -2.56
N SER A 17 1.72 -6.22 -1.56
CA SER A 17 2.26 -4.87 -1.63
C SER A 17 3.73 -4.86 -1.22
N PRO A 18 4.65 -4.17 -1.91
CA PRO A 18 6.01 -3.96 -1.39
C PRO A 18 5.98 -3.38 0.02
N VAL A 19 6.91 -3.80 0.89
CA VAL A 19 6.99 -3.38 2.29
C VAL A 19 8.29 -2.60 2.52
N PHE A 20 8.17 -1.41 3.09
CA PHE A 20 9.28 -0.58 3.53
C PHE A 20 9.21 -0.41 5.06
N GLU A 21 10.32 -0.65 5.74
CA GLU A 21 10.38 -0.63 7.21
C GLU A 21 10.89 0.73 7.70
N LEU A 22 10.12 1.39 8.56
CA LEU A 22 10.45 2.66 9.19
C LEU A 22 10.62 2.45 10.70
N VAL A 23 11.85 2.52 11.18
CA VAL A 23 12.18 2.24 12.59
C VAL A 23 12.34 3.56 13.34
N LEU A 24 11.41 3.84 14.24
CA LEU A 24 11.29 5.15 14.89
C LEU A 24 12.45 5.45 15.85
N SER A 25 13.04 4.43 16.46
CA SER A 25 14.24 4.59 17.31
C SER A 25 15.50 4.98 16.52
N ASP A 26 15.53 4.69 15.22
CA ASP A 26 16.59 5.09 14.30
C ASP A 26 15.99 5.81 13.08
N LEU A 27 15.14 6.80 13.38
CA LEU A 27 14.31 7.44 12.38
C LEU A 27 15.13 8.09 11.28
N GLN A 28 16.27 8.71 11.61
CA GLN A 28 17.10 9.40 10.63
C GLN A 28 17.59 8.43 9.53
N GLN A 29 18.21 7.33 9.94
CA GLN A 29 18.79 6.38 9.00
C GLN A 29 17.70 5.58 8.26
N SER A 30 16.67 5.12 8.98
CA SER A 30 15.58 4.34 8.37
C SER A 30 14.76 5.19 7.41
N TYR A 31 14.42 6.43 7.76
CA TYR A 31 13.71 7.35 6.87
C TYR A 31 14.52 7.66 5.62
N GLN A 32 15.82 7.95 5.77
CA GLN A 32 16.69 8.21 4.63
C GLN A 32 16.73 7.00 3.69
N ASN A 33 16.89 5.79 4.23
CA ASN A 33 16.90 4.58 3.42
C ASN A 33 15.57 4.37 2.66
N VAL A 34 14.43 4.50 3.36
CA VAL A 34 13.11 4.36 2.74
C VAL A 34 12.89 5.37 1.61
N MET A 35 13.23 6.64 1.86
CA MET A 35 12.92 7.74 0.94
C MET A 35 13.93 7.91 -0.20
N GLU A 36 15.21 7.65 0.03
CA GLU A 36 16.27 7.87 -0.96
C GLU A 36 16.66 6.60 -1.72
N VAL A 37 16.40 5.41 -1.15
CA VAL A 37 16.85 4.14 -1.71
C VAL A 37 15.68 3.23 -2.08
N GLU A 38 14.85 2.85 -1.11
CA GLU A 38 13.92 1.73 -1.29
C GLU A 38 12.71 2.10 -2.16
N ILE A 39 11.97 3.16 -1.80
CA ILE A 39 10.82 3.63 -2.57
C ILE A 39 11.24 4.02 -4.00
N PRO A 40 12.31 4.83 -4.21
CA PRO A 40 12.76 5.17 -5.56
C PRO A 40 13.14 3.95 -6.40
N ARG A 41 13.83 2.96 -5.82
CA ARG A 41 14.21 1.72 -6.51
C ARG A 41 12.99 0.91 -6.96
N GLU A 42 12.01 0.74 -6.06
CA GLU A 42 10.79 0.00 -6.39
C GLU A 42 9.97 0.74 -7.44
N LEU A 43 9.89 2.07 -7.31
CA LEU A 43 9.19 2.93 -8.26
C LEU A 43 9.82 2.84 -9.67
N GLU A 44 11.14 2.89 -9.77
CA GLU A 44 11.86 2.71 -11.04
C GLU A 44 11.60 1.33 -11.66
N ALA A 45 11.57 0.27 -10.85
CA ALA A 45 11.24 -1.08 -11.31
C ALA A 45 9.79 -1.19 -11.82
N LEU A 46 8.83 -0.58 -11.14
CA LEU A 46 7.43 -0.55 -11.56
C LEU A 46 7.25 0.21 -12.88
N ILE A 47 7.80 1.41 -12.99
CA ILE A 47 7.73 2.21 -14.22
C ILE A 47 8.38 1.45 -15.39
N THR A 48 9.52 0.81 -15.16
CA THR A 48 10.23 0.05 -16.20
C THR A 48 9.38 -1.13 -16.71
N LYS A 49 8.61 -1.79 -15.84
CA LYS A 49 7.66 -2.84 -16.23
C LYS A 49 6.43 -2.30 -16.98
N GLU A 50 6.08 -1.03 -16.79
CA GLU A 50 4.97 -0.36 -17.48
C GLU A 50 5.34 0.21 -18.84
N ALA A 51 6.62 0.54 -19.03
CA ALA A 51 7.11 1.06 -20.28
C ALA A 51 6.78 0.10 -21.43
N PRO A 52 6.34 0.59 -22.60
CA PRO A 52 6.22 -0.23 -23.79
C PRO A 52 7.54 -0.96 -24.06
N ILE A 53 7.49 -2.20 -24.53
CA ILE A 53 8.69 -3.04 -24.78
C ILE A 53 9.70 -2.33 -25.71
N THR A 54 9.23 -1.37 -26.52
CA THR A 54 10.02 -0.55 -27.44
C THR A 54 10.61 0.72 -26.83
N SER A 55 10.28 1.05 -25.58
CA SER A 55 10.66 2.30 -24.91
C SER A 55 11.57 2.01 -23.73
N GLN A 56 12.73 2.68 -23.67
CA GLN A 56 13.58 2.62 -22.48
C GLN A 56 13.01 3.54 -21.40
N PHE A 57 13.09 3.10 -20.14
CA PHE A 57 12.76 3.92 -18.98
C PHE A 57 13.48 5.28 -19.06
N SER A 58 12.75 6.36 -18.77
CA SER A 58 13.32 7.71 -18.70
C SER A 58 12.67 8.51 -17.58
N LYS A 59 13.49 9.33 -16.92
CA LYS A 59 13.05 10.29 -15.90
C LYS A 59 12.50 11.55 -16.58
N VAL A 60 11.50 12.19 -15.99
CA VAL A 60 10.98 13.47 -16.47
C VAL A 60 11.69 14.58 -15.70
N ALA A 61 12.47 15.42 -16.39
CA ALA A 61 13.29 16.47 -15.77
C ALA A 61 14.16 15.95 -14.61
N GLY A 62 14.74 14.75 -14.78
CA GLY A 62 15.58 14.10 -13.75
C GLY A 62 14.81 13.48 -12.58
N LYS A 63 13.48 13.54 -12.56
CA LYS A 63 12.62 13.01 -11.49
C LYS A 63 11.86 11.76 -11.92
N LEU A 64 11.61 10.87 -10.96
CA LEU A 64 10.67 9.77 -11.11
C LEU A 64 9.22 10.31 -11.16
N TYR A 65 8.34 9.57 -11.81
CA TYR A 65 6.90 9.83 -11.85
C TYR A 65 6.15 8.64 -11.27
N THR A 66 4.89 8.83 -10.88
CA THR A 66 4.07 7.72 -10.36
C THR A 66 3.62 6.79 -11.50
N PRO A 67 3.60 5.47 -11.30
CA PRO A 67 3.10 4.51 -12.28
C PRO A 67 1.62 4.73 -12.55
N ARG A 68 1.16 4.31 -13.74
CA ARG A 68 -0.25 4.45 -14.14
C ARG A 68 -1.07 3.22 -13.80
N LYS A 69 -0.46 2.03 -13.73
CA LYS A 69 -1.17 0.87 -13.22
C LYS A 69 -1.20 1.05 -11.70
N GLY A 70 -2.40 0.93 -11.13
CA GLY A 70 -2.62 1.05 -9.70
C GLY A 70 -1.86 0.01 -8.88
N GLY A 71 -2.30 -0.17 -7.65
CA GLY A 71 -1.63 -1.00 -6.67
C GLY A 71 -1.04 -0.18 -5.53
N THR A 72 -0.44 -0.88 -4.60
CA THR A 72 -0.15 -0.32 -3.27
C THR A 72 1.22 -0.73 -2.77
N PHE A 73 1.71 0.02 -1.79
CA PHE A 73 2.85 -0.32 -0.96
C PHE A 73 2.54 -0.07 0.50
N LEU A 74 3.32 -0.71 1.37
CA LEU A 74 3.21 -0.63 2.81
C LEU A 74 4.42 0.08 3.38
N VAL A 75 4.19 1.01 4.31
CA VAL A 75 5.22 1.52 5.22
C VAL A 75 4.92 0.99 6.61
N LYS A 76 5.78 0.12 7.12
CA LYS A 76 5.65 -0.44 8.48
C LYS A 76 6.41 0.43 9.47
N MET A 77 5.66 1.07 10.35
CA MET A 77 6.21 1.87 11.43
C MET A 77 6.43 0.99 12.65
N ARG A 78 7.69 0.83 13.04
CA ARG A 78 8.12 0.04 14.19
C ARG A 78 8.76 0.97 15.22
N PRO A 79 8.29 1.01 16.48
CA PRO A 79 8.95 1.79 17.53
C PRO A 79 10.45 1.51 17.64
N THR A 80 10.84 0.25 17.56
CA THR A 80 12.23 -0.25 17.61
C THR A 80 12.43 -1.43 16.66
N GLU A 81 13.68 -1.82 16.42
CA GLU A 81 14.05 -3.01 15.63
C GLU A 81 13.49 -4.33 16.18
N THR A 82 13.18 -4.37 17.48
CA THR A 82 12.67 -5.54 18.18
C THR A 82 11.16 -5.49 18.42
N SER A 83 10.46 -4.46 17.91
CA SER A 83 9.02 -4.33 18.09
C SER A 83 8.27 -5.53 17.53
N THR A 84 7.25 -5.97 18.28
CA THR A 84 6.39 -7.08 17.88
C THR A 84 5.38 -6.65 16.81
N PRO A 85 4.68 -7.60 16.14
CA PRO A 85 3.62 -7.25 15.20
C PRO A 85 2.48 -6.42 15.81
N GLU A 86 2.19 -6.57 17.10
CA GLU A 86 1.13 -5.84 17.80
C GLU A 86 1.49 -4.36 18.07
N GLU A 87 2.78 -4.07 18.17
CA GLU A 87 3.35 -2.72 18.35
C GLU A 87 3.56 -1.99 17.02
N THR A 88 3.53 -2.74 15.91
CA THR A 88 3.76 -2.23 14.56
C THR A 88 2.47 -1.70 13.94
N VAL A 89 2.56 -0.55 13.28
CA VAL A 89 1.47 -0.01 12.44
C VAL A 89 1.91 -0.04 10.99
N SER A 90 1.11 -0.66 10.11
CA SER A 90 1.39 -0.69 8.66
C SER A 90 0.51 0.34 7.95
N LEU A 91 1.10 1.33 7.31
CA LEU A 91 0.40 2.32 6.51
C LEU A 91 0.35 1.85 5.04
N LEU A 92 -0.82 1.89 4.43
CA LEU A 92 -1.03 1.50 3.03
C LEU A 92 -1.15 2.74 2.17
N PHE A 93 -0.33 2.82 1.12
CA PHE A 93 -0.31 3.91 0.16
C PHE A 93 -0.57 3.38 -1.24
N ARG A 94 -1.17 4.20 -2.10
CA ARG A 94 -1.38 3.89 -3.52
C ARG A 94 -0.18 4.38 -4.34
N TRP A 95 0.29 3.58 -5.30
CA TRP A 95 1.38 3.99 -6.18
C TRP A 95 1.02 5.11 -7.16
N GLU A 96 -0.23 5.12 -7.67
CA GLU A 96 -0.73 6.07 -8.67
C GLU A 96 -0.51 7.55 -8.28
N ASP A 97 -0.67 7.89 -7.01
CA ASP A 97 -0.59 9.27 -6.52
C ASP A 97 0.01 9.41 -5.10
N LEU A 98 0.51 8.32 -4.52
CA LEU A 98 1.13 8.27 -3.19
C LEU A 98 0.18 8.63 -2.04
N TYR A 99 -1.13 8.62 -2.27
CA TYR A 99 -2.11 8.88 -1.21
C TYR A 99 -2.20 7.72 -0.23
N PHE A 100 -2.36 8.07 1.04
CA PHE A 100 -2.64 7.13 2.13
C PHE A 100 -4.08 6.63 2.04
N GLU A 101 -4.28 5.30 2.11
CA GLU A 101 -5.57 4.65 1.84
C GLU A 101 -6.15 3.96 3.08
N ALA A 102 -5.28 3.32 3.87
CA ALA A 102 -5.67 2.53 5.03
C ALA A 102 -4.48 2.31 5.95
N PHE A 103 -4.73 1.89 7.18
CA PHE A 103 -3.68 1.36 8.04
C PHE A 103 -4.10 0.03 8.68
N HIS A 104 -3.11 -0.83 8.93
CA HIS A 104 -3.27 -2.04 9.72
C HIS A 104 -2.61 -1.85 11.08
N ALA A 105 -3.37 -2.14 12.13
CA ALA A 105 -2.87 -2.10 13.50
C ALA A 105 -3.58 -3.18 14.32
N ARG A 106 -2.83 -3.88 15.17
CA ARG A 106 -3.37 -4.91 16.10
C ARG A 106 -4.27 -5.93 15.39
N GLY A 107 -3.85 -6.40 14.22
CA GLY A 107 -4.56 -7.43 13.46
C GLY A 107 -5.84 -6.96 12.76
N LYS A 108 -6.06 -5.65 12.61
CA LYS A 108 -7.23 -5.07 11.96
C LYS A 108 -6.84 -4.00 10.95
N TRP A 109 -7.61 -3.90 9.88
CA TRP A 109 -7.54 -2.81 8.91
C TRP A 109 -8.50 -1.69 9.26
N PHE A 110 -8.05 -0.47 9.04
CA PHE A 110 -8.84 0.76 9.13
C PHE A 110 -8.73 1.46 7.78
N LYS A 111 -9.78 1.36 6.97
CA LYS A 111 -9.82 1.84 5.59
C LYS A 111 -10.55 3.17 5.50
N LEU A 112 -9.96 4.17 4.84
CA LEU A 112 -10.58 5.48 4.63
C LEU A 112 -11.79 5.38 3.68
N LYS A 113 -12.70 6.36 3.78
CA LYS A 113 -13.98 6.36 3.04
C LYS A 113 -13.80 6.29 1.52
N ASP A 114 -12.81 7.00 1.00
CA ASP A 114 -12.51 7.22 -0.41
C ASP A 114 -11.34 6.38 -0.92
N ALA A 115 -10.92 5.38 -0.13
CA ALA A 115 -9.87 4.46 -0.50
C ALA A 115 -10.27 3.62 -1.72
N LYS A 116 -9.53 3.78 -2.83
CA LYS A 116 -9.81 3.16 -4.12
C LYS A 116 -9.15 1.80 -4.28
N GLU A 117 -8.02 1.57 -3.62
CA GLU A 117 -7.24 0.35 -3.80
C GLU A 117 -7.77 -0.82 -2.97
N SER A 118 -7.51 -2.03 -3.46
CA SER A 118 -7.77 -3.25 -2.69
C SER A 118 -6.74 -3.42 -1.57
N LEU A 119 -7.16 -4.00 -0.44
CA LEU A 119 -6.23 -4.34 0.63
C LEU A 119 -5.31 -5.48 0.17
N PRO A 120 -4.06 -5.53 0.64
CA PRO A 120 -3.17 -6.64 0.33
C PRO A 120 -3.75 -7.99 0.81
N PRO A 121 -3.24 -9.12 0.28
CA PRO A 121 -3.61 -10.46 0.71
C PRO A 121 -3.61 -10.65 2.23
N ARG A 122 -4.56 -11.44 2.71
CA ARG A 122 -4.62 -11.84 4.13
C ARG A 122 -3.40 -12.66 4.56
N THR A 123 -2.70 -13.28 3.61
CA THR A 123 -1.43 -13.98 3.85
C THR A 123 -0.29 -13.03 4.19
N GLN A 124 -0.31 -11.81 3.65
CA GLN A 124 0.72 -10.81 3.88
C GLN A 124 0.52 -10.06 5.21
N LEU A 125 -0.71 -9.60 5.46
CA LEU A 125 -1.10 -8.95 6.72
C LEU A 125 -2.36 -9.62 7.26
N PRO A 126 -2.24 -10.55 8.23
CA PRO A 126 -3.37 -11.29 8.76
C PRO A 126 -4.39 -10.39 9.46
N TYR A 127 -5.68 -10.68 9.19
CA TYR A 127 -6.82 -10.11 9.91
C TYR A 127 -8.01 -11.06 9.92
N PRO A 128 -8.93 -10.95 10.90
CA PRO A 128 -10.14 -11.78 10.98
C PRO A 128 -11.04 -11.65 9.74
N LYS A 129 -11.59 -12.78 9.25
CA LYS A 129 -12.54 -12.77 8.10
C LYS A 129 -13.80 -11.94 8.40
N LYS A 130 -14.26 -11.95 9.65
CA LYS A 130 -15.39 -11.16 10.14
C LYS A 130 -14.86 -10.03 11.02
N ASN A 131 -15.32 -8.80 10.80
CA ASN A 131 -14.97 -7.62 11.61
C ASN A 131 -13.47 -7.28 11.66
N GLY A 132 -12.66 -7.79 10.71
CA GLY A 132 -11.24 -7.47 10.62
C GLY A 132 -10.94 -6.19 9.82
N ILE A 133 -11.94 -5.62 9.17
CA ILE A 133 -11.83 -4.36 8.42
C ILE A 133 -12.85 -3.38 9.00
N TYR A 134 -12.38 -2.21 9.41
CA TYR A 134 -13.19 -1.09 9.86
C TYR A 134 -13.14 0.02 8.81
N HIS A 135 -14.31 0.47 8.36
CA HIS A 135 -14.41 1.57 7.41
C HIS A 135 -14.59 2.89 8.15
N LEU A 136 -13.65 3.81 7.98
CA LEU A 136 -13.68 5.16 8.53
C LEU A 136 -14.60 6.03 7.66
N THR A 137 -15.92 5.87 7.84
CA THR A 137 -16.94 6.48 6.96
C THR A 137 -17.02 8.01 7.01
N ARG A 138 -16.39 8.64 8.01
CA ARG A 138 -16.38 10.10 8.21
C ARG A 138 -15.05 10.76 7.85
N ILE A 139 -14.03 9.98 7.55
CA ILE A 139 -12.68 10.48 7.29
C ILE A 139 -12.28 10.02 5.89
N SER A 140 -11.96 10.98 5.03
CA SER A 140 -11.37 10.74 3.73
C SER A 140 -9.86 10.96 3.76
N THR A 141 -9.20 10.70 2.63
CA THR A 141 -7.81 11.07 2.41
C THR A 141 -7.56 12.58 2.34
N SER A 142 -8.62 13.40 2.30
CA SER A 142 -8.51 14.86 2.25
C SER A 142 -8.10 15.46 3.59
N TYR A 143 -7.13 16.37 3.59
CA TYR A 143 -6.73 17.13 4.79
C TYR A 143 -7.88 17.88 5.47
N LYS A 144 -8.92 18.28 4.73
CA LYS A 144 -10.12 18.92 5.31
C LYS A 144 -10.82 18.04 6.34
N ASP A 145 -10.84 16.74 6.12
CA ASP A 145 -11.50 15.78 7.02
C ASP A 145 -10.60 15.35 8.18
N LEU A 146 -9.31 15.71 8.14
CA LEU A 146 -8.29 15.34 9.14
C LEU A 146 -8.00 16.47 10.16
N GLY A 147 -8.82 17.53 10.16
CA GLY A 147 -8.72 18.64 11.11
C GLY A 147 -7.92 19.83 10.57
N GLY A 148 -8.14 20.19 9.30
CA GLY A 148 -7.50 21.33 8.63
C GLY A 148 -7.64 22.66 9.35
#